data_AF-A0A7C1NXB8-F1
#
_entry.id   AF-A0A7C1NXB8-F1
#
_cell.length_a   1.000
_cell.length_b   1.000
_cell.length_c   1.000
_cell.angle_alpha   90.00
_cell.angle_beta   90.00
_cell.angle_gamma   90.00
#
_symmetry.space_group_name_H-M   'P 1'
#
loop_
_entity.id
_entity.type
_entity.pdbx_description
1 polymer ?
#
loop_
_entity_poly.entity_id
_entity_poly.type
_entity_poly.pdbx_seq_one_letter_code
_entity_poly.pdbx_strand_id
1 'polypeptide(L)'
;MADITLPGASSSRTPRRLLLWTLVYGIVTMAVLAALNLPAARDYVGADNDDVLRLVQVRDLLAGQSWFDLTQYRLGLDGGTLMHWSRLIDLPIALLIRLFAQLVPMEQAEALALVVWPFFLVLPLMAAVAVAARRMGDDVTMHLALMLTAVFVVTGNRFLPGSIDHHNVQLVLVATMAAGLVDPARGPAGHALGGLAAALAIAIGAET
;
A
#
# COMPACT_ATOMS: atom_id res chain seq x y z
N MET A 1 -15.30 34.62 34.78
CA MET A 1 -15.35 33.22 34.33
C MET A 1 -15.50 33.27 32.82
N ALA A 2 -14.43 32.98 32.08
CA ALA A 2 -14.49 32.93 30.62
C ALA A 2 -15.22 31.65 30.22
N ASP A 3 -16.34 31.82 29.52
CA ASP A 3 -17.15 30.73 28.99
C ASP A 3 -16.37 30.10 27.84
N ILE A 4 -15.69 28.98 28.10
CA ILE A 4 -15.07 28.16 27.06
C ILE A 4 -16.22 27.39 26.40
N THR A 5 -16.89 28.05 25.46
CA THR A 5 -17.85 27.40 24.57
C THR A 5 -17.09 26.32 23.81
N LEU A 6 -17.34 25.05 24.16
CA LEU A 6 -16.89 23.90 23.39
C LEU A 6 -17.33 24.10 21.93
N PRO A 7 -16.44 23.93 20.94
CA PRO A 7 -16.82 24.07 19.54
C PRO A 7 -18.03 23.18 19.23
N GLY A 8 -19.04 23.81 18.63
CA GLY A 8 -20.37 23.26 18.43
C GLY A 8 -20.38 21.88 17.77
N ALA A 9 -21.30 21.05 18.24
CA ALA A 9 -21.53 19.71 17.74
C ALA A 9 -21.90 19.71 16.25
N SER A 10 -21.14 18.90 15.51
CA SER A 10 -21.47 18.19 14.27
C SER A 10 -22.03 19.01 13.09
N SER A 11 -21.11 19.51 12.26
CA SER A 11 -21.32 19.46 10.82
C SER A 11 -21.44 17.97 10.42
N SER A 12 -22.50 17.63 9.68
CA SER A 12 -22.74 16.28 9.17
C SER A 12 -21.49 15.72 8.52
N ARG A 13 -20.85 14.72 9.16
CA ARG A 13 -19.63 14.06 8.69
C ARG A 13 -19.94 13.20 7.47
N THR A 14 -20.28 13.79 6.33
CA THR A 14 -20.70 13.05 5.14
C THR A 14 -19.56 12.16 4.63
N PRO A 15 -19.74 10.83 4.58
CA PRO A 15 -18.74 9.89 4.03
C PRO A 15 -18.33 10.23 2.59
N ARG A 16 -19.25 10.83 1.83
CA ARG A 16 -19.04 11.26 0.44
C ARG A 16 -17.89 12.27 0.28
N ARG A 17 -17.72 13.19 1.24
CA ARG A 17 -16.61 14.18 1.18
C ARG A 17 -15.26 13.54 1.43
N LEU A 18 -15.20 12.60 2.38
CA LEU A 18 -13.97 11.84 2.66
C LEU A 18 -13.56 11.04 1.43
N LEU A 19 -14.47 10.25 0.86
CA LEU A 19 -14.18 9.46 -0.34
C LEU A 19 -13.72 10.35 -1.50
N LEU A 20 -14.44 11.45 -1.77
CA LEU A 20 -14.08 12.38 -2.84
C LEU A 20 -12.65 12.90 -2.68
N TRP A 21 -12.31 13.41 -1.49
CA TRP A 21 -10.98 14.00 -1.27
C TRP A 21 -9.88 12.96 -1.22
N THR A 22 -10.12 11.78 -0.64
CA THR A 22 -9.17 10.66 -0.74
C THR A 22 -8.87 10.30 -2.20
N LEU A 23 -9.90 10.24 -3.07
CA LEU A 23 -9.71 9.96 -4.49
C LEU A 23 -8.96 11.10 -5.20
N VAL A 24 -9.31 12.36 -4.93
CA VAL A 24 -8.62 13.51 -5.55
C VAL A 24 -7.14 13.52 -5.18
N TYR A 25 -6.80 13.46 -3.89
CA TYR A 25 -5.40 13.45 -3.46
C TYR A 25 -4.67 12.20 -3.96
N GLY A 26 -5.32 11.03 -3.90
CA GLY A 26 -4.74 9.79 -4.41
C GLY A 26 -4.43 9.84 -5.90
N ILE A 27 -5.39 10.26 -6.73
CA ILE A 27 -5.21 10.37 -8.19
C ILE A 27 -4.15 11.41 -8.54
N VAL A 28 -4.16 12.57 -7.89
CA VAL A 28 -3.13 13.59 -8.10
C VAL A 28 -1.75 13.05 -7.72
N THR A 29 -1.63 12.35 -6.58
CA THR A 29 -0.38 11.75 -6.13
C THR A 29 0.13 10.70 -7.13
N MET A 30 -0.73 9.81 -7.61
CA MET A 30 -0.38 8.82 -8.64
C MET A 30 0.04 9.49 -9.95
N ALA A 31 -0.63 10.56 -10.38
CA ALA A 31 -0.27 11.31 -11.57
C ALA A 31 1.10 12.00 -11.43
N VAL A 32 1.40 12.57 -10.26
CA VAL A 32 2.71 13.16 -9.96
C VAL A 32 3.79 12.09 -9.94
N LEU A 33 3.57 10.95 -9.28
CA LEU A 33 4.50 9.81 -9.30
C LEU A 33 4.81 9.36 -10.73
N ALA A 34 3.77 9.20 -11.55
CA ALA A 34 3.89 8.81 -12.95
C ALA A 34 4.74 9.83 -13.74
N ALA A 35 4.39 11.11 -13.63
CA ALA A 35 5.05 12.19 -14.38
C ALA A 35 6.53 12.35 -14.00
N LEU A 36 6.89 12.14 -12.74
CA LEU A 36 8.27 12.29 -12.27
C LEU A 36 9.14 11.07 -12.57
N ASN A 37 8.59 9.86 -12.55
CA ASN A 37 9.40 8.63 -12.56
C ASN A 37 9.34 7.85 -13.87
N LEU A 38 8.18 7.79 -14.56
CA LEU A 38 8.06 6.98 -15.78
C LEU A 38 8.94 7.48 -16.95
N PRO A 39 9.07 8.79 -17.23
CA PRO A 39 9.90 9.25 -18.34
C PRO A 39 11.40 8.94 -18.20
N ALA A 40 11.87 8.78 -16.96
CA ALA A 40 13.28 8.51 -16.66
C ALA A 40 13.54 7.03 -16.31
N ALA A 41 12.50 6.18 -16.30
CA ALA A 41 12.62 4.77 -15.98
C ALA A 41 13.49 4.05 -17.02
N ARG A 42 14.48 3.29 -16.55
CA ARG A 42 15.36 2.47 -17.39
C ARG A 42 15.00 0.99 -17.37
N ASP A 43 14.22 0.59 -16.39
CA ASP A 43 13.69 -0.75 -16.17
C ASP A 43 12.26 -0.60 -15.62
N TYR A 44 11.43 -1.63 -15.77
CA TYR A 44 10.08 -1.68 -15.23
C TYR A 44 10.03 -2.22 -13.80
N VAL A 45 11.10 -2.87 -13.33
CA VAL A 45 11.28 -3.24 -11.91
C VAL A 45 11.99 -2.15 -11.12
N GLY A 46 11.63 -2.03 -9.84
CA GLY A 46 12.23 -1.06 -8.92
C GLY A 46 13.74 -1.30 -8.73
N ALA A 47 14.46 -0.24 -8.33
CA ALA A 47 15.90 -0.30 -8.10
C ALA A 47 16.30 -0.97 -6.76
N ASP A 48 15.33 -1.24 -5.88
CA ASP A 48 15.55 -1.97 -4.63
C ASP A 48 15.73 -3.47 -4.94
N ASN A 49 16.71 -4.12 -4.32
CA ASN A 49 16.97 -5.54 -4.53
C ASN A 49 15.79 -6.41 -4.11
N ASP A 50 14.99 -5.96 -3.14
CA ASP A 50 13.82 -6.68 -2.68
C ASP A 50 12.70 -6.68 -3.73
N ASP A 51 12.57 -5.60 -4.50
CA ASP A 51 11.63 -5.53 -5.63
C ASP A 51 12.00 -6.54 -6.73
N VAL A 52 13.30 -6.64 -7.03
CA VAL A 52 13.83 -7.58 -8.02
C VAL A 52 13.59 -9.02 -7.56
N LEU A 53 13.94 -9.33 -6.31
CA LEU A 53 13.77 -10.68 -5.77
C LEU A 53 12.28 -11.04 -5.62
N ARG A 54 11.43 -10.07 -5.27
CA ARG A 54 9.97 -10.25 -5.24
C ARG A 54 9.44 -10.66 -6.61
N LEU A 55 9.90 -10.02 -7.69
CA LEU A 55 9.49 -10.39 -9.04
C LEU A 55 9.91 -11.83 -9.39
N VAL A 56 11.11 -12.26 -8.98
CA VAL A 56 11.54 -13.66 -9.14
C VAL A 56 10.59 -14.61 -8.40
N GLN A 57 10.28 -14.31 -7.14
CA GLN A 57 9.38 -15.12 -6.33
C GLN A 57 7.96 -15.20 -6.92
N VAL A 58 7.44 -14.09 -7.48
CA VAL A 58 6.16 -14.04 -8.22
C VAL A 58 6.20 -14.89 -9.48
N ARG A 59 7.30 -14.82 -10.25
CA ARG A 59 7.49 -15.64 -11.45
C ARG A 59 7.54 -17.13 -11.13
N ASP A 60 8.23 -17.51 -10.05
CA ASP A 60 8.30 -18.89 -9.62
C ASP A 60 6.91 -19.40 -9.16
N LEU A 61 6.09 -18.57 -8.48
CA LEU A 61 4.69 -18.89 -8.18
C LEU A 61 3.87 -19.12 -9.46
N LEU A 62 4.02 -18.23 -10.46
CA LEU A 62 3.35 -18.35 -11.75
C LEU A 62 3.79 -19.60 -12.52
N ALA A 63 5.05 -20.01 -12.36
CA ALA A 63 5.65 -21.22 -12.94
C ALA A 63 5.30 -22.52 -12.18
N GLY A 64 4.55 -22.43 -11.07
CA GLY A 64 4.02 -23.59 -10.35
C GLY A 64 4.77 -23.96 -9.08
N GLN A 65 5.66 -23.10 -8.56
CA GLN A 65 6.22 -23.28 -7.22
C GLN A 65 5.09 -23.31 -6.18
N SER A 66 5.20 -24.24 -5.21
CA SER A 66 4.16 -24.44 -4.20
C SER A 66 3.89 -23.18 -3.39
N TRP A 67 2.64 -22.99 -2.96
CA TRP A 67 2.26 -21.88 -2.07
C TRP A 67 3.10 -21.83 -0.79
N PHE A 68 3.46 -22.99 -0.24
CA PHE A 68 4.23 -23.11 1.01
C PHE A 68 5.74 -23.23 0.79
N ASP A 69 6.19 -23.28 -0.46
CA ASP A 69 7.61 -23.21 -0.78
C ASP A 69 8.00 -21.76 -1.06
N LEU A 70 8.69 -21.16 -0.08
CA LEU A 70 9.20 -19.79 -0.14
C LEU A 70 10.70 -19.76 -0.43
N THR A 71 11.29 -20.90 -0.79
CA THR A 71 12.74 -21.01 -1.04
C THR A 71 13.07 -20.37 -2.38
N GLN A 72 14.02 -19.43 -2.38
CA GLN A 72 14.61 -18.87 -3.59
C GLN A 72 15.88 -19.65 -3.90
N TYR A 73 15.74 -20.66 -4.75
CA TYR A 73 16.82 -21.58 -5.15
C TYR A 73 17.96 -20.91 -5.92
N ARG A 74 17.73 -19.70 -6.43
CA ARG A 74 18.73 -18.90 -7.17
C ARG A 74 19.51 -17.94 -6.27
N LEU A 75 19.20 -17.92 -4.97
CA LEU A 75 19.78 -17.01 -3.99
C LEU A 75 20.51 -17.81 -2.90
N GLY A 76 21.76 -17.44 -2.62
CA GLY A 76 22.57 -18.04 -1.55
C GLY A 76 23.39 -19.25 -2.01
N LEU A 77 23.68 -20.14 -1.05
CA LEU A 77 24.45 -21.37 -1.27
C LEU A 77 23.58 -22.49 -1.86
N ASP A 78 24.19 -23.65 -2.13
CA ASP A 78 23.50 -24.87 -2.52
C ASP A 78 22.31 -25.16 -1.59
N GLY A 79 21.12 -25.30 -2.17
CA GLY A 79 19.85 -25.44 -1.44
C GLY A 79 18.98 -24.19 -1.42
N GLY A 80 19.52 -23.02 -1.76
CA GLY A 80 18.78 -21.77 -1.84
C GLY A 80 18.58 -21.06 -0.51
N THR A 81 17.79 -19.98 -0.52
CA THR A 81 17.48 -19.17 0.67
C THR A 81 15.99 -19.21 0.96
N LEU A 82 15.60 -19.60 2.17
CA LEU A 82 14.21 -19.51 2.61
C LEU A 82 13.85 -18.04 2.87
N MET A 83 12.88 -17.51 2.12
CA MET A 83 12.43 -16.13 2.32
C MET A 83 11.43 -16.04 3.47
N HIS A 84 11.53 -14.95 4.24
CA HIS A 84 10.55 -14.60 5.27
C HIS A 84 9.28 -13.95 4.70
N TRP A 85 9.24 -13.73 3.38
CA TRP A 85 8.12 -13.11 2.67
C TRP A 85 7.05 -14.14 2.33
N SER A 86 5.79 -13.86 2.67
CA SER A 86 4.68 -14.74 2.33
C SER A 86 4.11 -14.50 0.94
N ARG A 87 3.40 -15.50 0.41
CA ARG A 87 2.68 -15.45 -0.89
C ARG A 87 1.49 -14.48 -0.90
N LEU A 88 1.15 -13.85 0.23
CA LEU A 88 0.04 -12.90 0.31
C LEU A 88 0.26 -11.66 -0.56
N ILE A 89 1.53 -11.28 -0.77
CA ILE A 89 1.90 -10.18 -1.67
C ILE A 89 2.11 -10.70 -3.10
N ASP A 90 2.66 -11.89 -3.25
CA ASP A 90 2.92 -12.46 -4.57
C ASP A 90 1.64 -12.70 -5.36
N LEU A 91 0.60 -13.23 -4.70
CA LEU A 91 -0.66 -13.61 -5.33
C LEU A 91 -1.34 -12.44 -6.06
N PRO A 92 -1.61 -11.28 -5.44
CA PRO A 92 -2.26 -10.18 -6.14
C PRO A 92 -1.41 -9.63 -7.31
N ILE A 93 -0.08 -9.61 -7.19
CA ILE A 93 0.81 -9.22 -8.29
C ILE A 93 0.70 -10.25 -9.43
N ALA A 94 0.78 -11.55 -9.13
CA ALA A 94 0.62 -12.63 -10.09
C ALA A 94 -0.74 -12.58 -10.82
N LEU A 95 -1.82 -12.23 -10.12
CA LEU A 95 -3.14 -12.04 -10.70
C LEU A 95 -3.21 -10.84 -11.64
N LEU A 96 -2.58 -9.71 -11.29
CA LEU A 96 -2.45 -8.56 -12.18
C LEU A 96 -1.67 -8.92 -13.46
N ILE A 97 -0.56 -9.65 -13.33
CA ILE A 97 0.22 -10.13 -14.47
C ILE A 97 -0.65 -11.01 -15.37
N ARG A 98 -1.36 -12.00 -14.81
CA ARG A 98 -2.25 -12.88 -15.60
C ARG A 98 -3.38 -12.13 -16.28
N LEU A 99 -3.93 -11.11 -15.63
CA LEU A 99 -4.97 -10.26 -16.21
C LEU A 99 -4.44 -9.48 -17.41
N PHE A 100 -3.30 -8.78 -17.26
CA PHE A 100 -2.72 -8.00 -18.36
C PHE A 100 -2.19 -8.89 -19.49
N ALA A 101 -1.72 -10.11 -19.18
CA ALA A 101 -1.28 -11.07 -20.18
C ALA A 101 -2.39 -11.54 -21.13
N GLN A 102 -3.67 -11.28 -20.81
CA GLN A 102 -4.78 -11.50 -21.75
C GLN A 102 -4.83 -10.46 -22.88
N LEU A 103 -4.13 -9.32 -22.71
CA LEU A 103 -4.23 -8.15 -23.58
C LEU A 103 -2.90 -7.81 -24.26
N VAL A 104 -1.77 -8.08 -23.60
CA VAL A 104 -0.43 -7.70 -24.05
C VAL A 104 0.58 -8.85 -23.84
N PRO A 105 1.75 -8.83 -24.50
CA PRO A 105 2.82 -9.80 -24.26
C PRO A 105 3.25 -9.85 -22.79
N MET A 106 3.76 -11.00 -22.33
CA MET A 106 4.07 -11.25 -20.91
C MET A 106 4.96 -10.19 -20.27
N GLU A 107 6.02 -9.75 -20.94
CA GLU A 107 6.92 -8.70 -20.44
C GLU A 107 6.19 -7.39 -20.18
N GLN A 108 5.29 -6.99 -21.08
CA GLN A 108 4.46 -5.79 -20.89
C GLN A 108 3.41 -6.00 -19.80
N ALA A 109 2.89 -7.22 -19.65
CA ALA A 109 1.96 -7.56 -18.58
C ALA A 109 2.61 -7.44 -17.20
N GLU A 110 3.86 -7.89 -17.06
CA GLU A 110 4.67 -7.67 -15.87
C GLU A 110 4.90 -6.18 -15.63
N ALA A 111 5.36 -5.43 -16.62
CA ALA A 111 5.58 -4.00 -16.50
C ALA A 111 4.30 -3.25 -16.06
N LEU A 112 3.14 -3.58 -16.62
CA LEU A 112 1.86 -3.00 -16.21
C LEU A 112 1.49 -3.37 -14.78
N ALA A 113 1.65 -4.62 -14.37
CA ALA A 113 1.40 -5.04 -12.99
C ALA A 113 2.29 -4.29 -11.99
N LEU A 114 3.58 -4.11 -12.34
CA LEU A 114 4.59 -3.44 -11.52
C LEU A 114 4.37 -1.92 -11.40
N VAL A 115 3.67 -1.29 -12.36
CA VAL A 115 3.20 0.09 -12.23
C VAL A 115 1.90 0.15 -11.42
N VAL A 116 0.94 -0.72 -11.73
CA VAL A 116 -0.42 -0.65 -11.16
C VAL A 116 -0.44 -1.02 -9.68
N TRP A 117 0.34 -2.01 -9.26
CA TRP A 117 0.37 -2.49 -7.88
C TRP A 117 0.71 -1.39 -6.84
N PRO A 118 1.88 -0.73 -6.89
CA PRO A 118 2.21 0.30 -5.92
C PRO A 118 1.24 1.49 -5.98
N PHE A 119 0.79 1.87 -7.18
CA PHE A 119 -0.13 3.00 -7.35
C PHE A 119 -1.50 2.71 -6.73
N PHE A 120 -2.02 1.50 -6.93
CA PHE A 120 -3.26 1.06 -6.33
C PHE A 120 -3.21 1.19 -4.79
N LEU A 121 -2.08 0.86 -4.17
CA LEU A 121 -1.88 0.94 -2.71
C LEU A 121 -1.81 2.37 -2.15
N VAL A 122 -1.62 3.39 -2.99
CA VAL A 122 -1.73 4.80 -2.55
C VAL A 122 -3.14 5.10 -2.04
N LEU A 123 -4.18 4.55 -2.67
CA LEU A 123 -5.57 4.82 -2.30
C LEU A 123 -5.94 4.29 -0.90
N PRO A 124 -5.71 3.02 -0.53
CA PRO A 124 -5.99 2.54 0.82
C PRO A 124 -5.10 3.22 1.87
N LEU A 125 -3.86 3.59 1.55
CA LEU A 125 -3.02 4.40 2.45
C LEU A 125 -3.70 5.76 2.75
N MET A 126 -4.04 6.50 1.69
CA MET A 126 -4.71 7.81 1.79
C MET A 126 -6.05 7.70 2.51
N ALA A 127 -6.81 6.63 2.26
CA ALA A 127 -8.08 6.39 2.94
C ALA A 127 -7.89 6.18 4.44
N ALA A 128 -6.94 5.33 4.84
CA ALA A 128 -6.65 5.07 6.24
C ALA A 128 -6.19 6.34 6.96
N VAL A 129 -5.26 7.10 6.36
CA VAL A 129 -4.79 8.37 6.94
C VAL A 129 -5.90 9.42 7.01
N ALA A 130 -6.69 9.60 5.94
CA ALA A 130 -7.80 10.55 5.94
C ALA A 130 -8.83 10.21 7.03
N VAL A 131 -9.14 8.92 7.19
CA VAL A 131 -10.00 8.44 8.26
C VAL A 131 -9.40 8.78 9.62
N ALA A 132 -8.15 8.40 9.89
CA ALA A 132 -7.51 8.68 11.18
C ALA A 132 -7.48 10.19 11.51
N ALA A 133 -6.99 11.00 10.57
CA ALA A 133 -6.84 12.44 10.73
C ALA A 133 -8.18 13.16 10.96
N ARG A 134 -9.21 12.80 10.20
CA ARG A 134 -10.55 13.36 10.36
C ARG A 134 -11.21 12.96 11.68
N ARG A 135 -10.78 11.86 12.31
CA ARG A 135 -11.27 11.47 13.65
C ARG A 135 -10.54 12.19 14.78
N MET A 136 -9.27 12.51 14.59
CA MET A 136 -8.50 13.32 15.55
C MET A 136 -8.92 14.78 15.57
N GLY A 137 -9.37 15.31 14.43
CA GLY A 137 -9.77 16.69 14.29
C GLY A 137 -10.98 16.86 13.36
N ASP A 138 -10.78 17.64 12.31
CA ASP A 138 -11.80 18.07 11.36
C ASP A 138 -11.35 17.85 9.91
N ASP A 139 -12.09 18.44 8.96
CA ASP A 139 -11.77 18.35 7.54
C ASP A 139 -10.44 19.05 7.21
N VAL A 140 -10.05 20.13 7.93
CA VAL A 140 -8.74 20.79 7.74
C VAL A 140 -7.61 19.84 8.11
N THR A 141 -7.74 19.15 9.25
CA THR A 141 -6.79 18.15 9.71
C THR A 141 -6.63 17.01 8.69
N MET A 142 -7.74 16.55 8.12
CA MET A 142 -7.74 15.55 7.04
C MET A 142 -6.98 16.03 5.80
N HIS A 143 -7.20 17.26 5.36
CA HIS A 143 -6.52 17.84 4.19
C HIS A 143 -5.01 17.99 4.40
N LEU A 144 -4.59 18.44 5.58
CA LEU A 144 -3.18 18.53 5.94
C LEU A 144 -2.53 17.15 5.96
N ALA A 145 -3.20 16.15 6.57
CA ALA A 145 -2.69 14.78 6.61
C ALA A 145 -2.56 14.18 5.21
N LEU A 146 -3.58 14.34 4.35
CA LEU A 146 -3.55 13.89 2.95
C LEU A 146 -2.43 14.56 2.15
N MET A 147 -2.19 15.87 2.36
CA MET A 147 -1.09 16.60 1.72
C MET A 147 0.27 16.04 2.16
N LEU A 148 0.47 15.84 3.45
CA LEU A 148 1.72 15.28 3.97
C LEU A 148 1.93 13.83 3.55
N THR A 149 0.86 13.02 3.47
CA THR A 149 0.92 11.67 2.90
C THR A 149 1.28 11.70 1.42
N ALA A 150 0.77 12.66 0.64
CA ALA A 150 1.14 12.82 -0.76
C ALA A 150 2.64 13.15 -0.90
N VAL A 151 3.15 14.06 -0.08
CA VAL A 151 4.60 14.36 -0.03
C VAL A 151 5.39 13.11 0.33
N PHE A 152 5.03 12.41 1.40
CA PHE A 152 5.67 11.17 1.82
C PHE A 152 5.73 10.12 0.70
N VAL A 153 4.60 9.90 0.00
CA VAL A 153 4.50 8.95 -1.11
C VAL A 153 5.38 9.38 -2.29
N VAL A 154 5.38 10.66 -2.65
CA VAL A 154 6.17 11.18 -3.79
C VAL A 154 7.67 11.18 -3.53
N THR A 155 8.09 11.43 -2.28
CA THR A 155 9.52 11.48 -1.92
C THR A 155 10.07 10.14 -1.44
N GLY A 156 9.20 9.19 -1.12
CA GLY A 156 9.56 7.85 -0.67
C GLY A 156 9.81 6.89 -1.82
N ASN A 157 10.51 5.78 -1.55
CA ASN A 157 10.77 4.75 -2.54
C ASN A 157 9.69 3.65 -2.59
N ARG A 158 8.85 3.50 -1.55
CA ARG A 158 7.96 2.34 -1.42
C ARG A 158 6.73 2.34 -2.35
N PHE A 159 6.43 3.45 -3.01
CA PHE A 159 5.28 3.57 -3.93
C PHE A 159 5.70 3.97 -5.36
N LEU A 160 7.00 3.93 -5.66
CA LEU A 160 7.49 4.19 -7.00
C LEU A 160 7.02 3.10 -7.98
N PRO A 161 6.93 3.39 -9.29
CA PRO A 161 6.74 2.35 -10.30
C PRO A 161 7.80 1.25 -10.14
N GLY A 162 7.37 -0.02 -10.14
CA GLY A 162 8.26 -1.16 -9.95
C GLY A 162 8.55 -1.50 -8.49
N SER A 163 8.12 -0.69 -7.51
CA SER A 163 8.27 -0.99 -6.08
C SER A 163 7.18 -1.91 -5.58
N ILE A 164 7.48 -3.20 -5.60
CA ILE A 164 6.53 -4.29 -5.38
C ILE A 164 6.81 -5.11 -4.13
N ASP A 165 7.88 -4.81 -3.38
CA ASP A 165 8.07 -5.46 -2.10
C ASP A 165 6.99 -5.07 -1.07
N HIS A 166 6.90 -5.85 0.00
CA HIS A 166 5.82 -5.85 0.97
C HIS A 166 5.71 -4.60 1.85
N HIS A 167 6.72 -3.71 1.88
CA HIS A 167 6.66 -2.48 2.69
C HIS A 167 5.49 -1.56 2.33
N ASN A 168 5.08 -1.51 1.06
CA ASN A 168 3.94 -0.69 0.64
C ASN A 168 2.65 -1.12 1.35
N VAL A 169 2.40 -2.42 1.43
CA VAL A 169 1.28 -3.00 2.18
C VAL A 169 1.49 -2.81 3.68
N GLN A 170 2.70 -2.98 4.21
CA GLN A 170 2.97 -2.72 5.63
C GLN A 170 2.60 -1.28 6.04
N LEU A 171 2.95 -0.28 5.22
CA LEU A 171 2.59 1.12 5.46
C LEU A 171 1.06 1.34 5.45
N VAL A 172 0.35 0.69 4.51
CA VAL A 172 -1.13 0.71 4.46
C VAL A 172 -1.71 0.07 5.72
N LEU A 173 -1.18 -1.06 6.18
CA LEU A 173 -1.67 -1.77 7.35
C LEU A 173 -1.41 -0.98 8.64
N VAL A 174 -0.24 -0.36 8.79
CA VAL A 174 0.07 0.53 9.92
C VAL A 174 -0.88 1.73 9.95
N ALA A 175 -1.11 2.38 8.81
CA ALA A 175 -2.10 3.45 8.74
C ALA A 175 -3.51 2.96 9.08
N THR A 176 -3.86 1.74 8.67
CA THR A 176 -5.15 1.10 8.99
C THR A 176 -5.29 0.79 10.48
N MET A 177 -4.22 0.32 11.13
CA MET A 177 -4.16 0.15 12.58
C MET A 177 -4.40 1.49 13.30
N ALA A 178 -3.69 2.55 12.89
CA ALA A 178 -3.90 3.88 13.45
C ALA A 178 -5.35 4.35 13.26
N ALA A 179 -5.93 4.18 12.07
CA ALA A 179 -7.32 4.56 11.78
C ALA A 179 -8.37 3.78 12.61
N GLY A 180 -8.05 2.54 13.00
CA GLY A 180 -8.89 1.69 13.84
C GLY A 180 -8.77 1.98 15.35
N LEU A 181 -7.60 2.45 15.80
CA LEU A 181 -7.27 2.58 17.23
C LEU A 181 -7.34 4.02 17.77
N VAL A 182 -7.18 5.03 16.90
CA VAL A 182 -7.12 6.44 17.32
C VAL A 182 -8.49 7.01 17.72
N ASP A 183 -9.60 6.37 17.30
CA ASP A 183 -10.96 6.81 17.62
C ASP A 183 -11.66 5.85 18.59
N PRO A 184 -11.72 6.15 19.90
CA PRO A 184 -12.42 5.34 20.88
C PRO A 184 -13.91 5.13 20.56
N ALA A 185 -14.53 6.03 19.78
CA ALA A 185 -15.94 5.96 19.44
C ALA A 185 -16.26 4.92 18.33
N ARG A 186 -15.24 4.39 17.63
CA ARG A 186 -15.47 3.28 16.68
C ARG A 186 -15.80 1.96 17.35
N GLY A 187 -15.59 1.87 18.66
CA GLY A 187 -15.95 0.70 19.45
C GLY A 187 -15.31 -0.59 18.90
N PRO A 188 -15.96 -1.74 19.10
CA PRO A 188 -15.40 -3.05 18.76
C PRO A 188 -14.98 -3.22 17.30
N ALA A 189 -15.68 -2.58 16.35
CA ALA A 189 -15.38 -2.72 14.93
C ALA A 189 -14.05 -2.07 14.52
N GLY A 190 -13.70 -0.91 15.10
CA GLY A 190 -12.41 -0.26 14.87
C GLY A 190 -11.25 -1.09 15.41
N HIS A 191 -11.41 -1.62 16.63
CA HIS A 191 -10.42 -2.50 17.25
C HIS A 191 -10.24 -3.81 16.50
N ALA A 192 -11.34 -4.42 16.02
CA ALA A 192 -11.27 -5.63 15.20
C ALA A 192 -10.51 -5.38 13.89
N LEU A 193 -10.76 -4.25 13.22
CA LEU A 193 -10.02 -3.86 12.02
C LEU A 193 -8.53 -3.65 12.31
N GLY A 194 -8.19 -2.97 13.40
CA GLY A 194 -6.81 -2.78 13.83
C GLY A 194 -6.11 -4.10 14.14
N GLY A 195 -6.77 -5.01 14.86
CA GLY A 195 -6.24 -6.34 15.15
C GLY A 195 -6.05 -7.21 13.90
N LEU A 196 -6.98 -7.15 12.95
CA LEU A 196 -6.85 -7.84 11.67
C LEU A 196 -5.68 -7.28 10.85
N ALA A 197 -5.52 -5.95 10.81
CA ALA A 197 -4.40 -5.32 10.11
C ALA A 197 -3.05 -5.71 10.74
N ALA A 198 -2.97 -5.78 12.07
CA ALA A 198 -1.79 -6.25 12.79
C ALA A 198 -1.47 -7.72 12.49
N ALA A 199 -2.47 -8.59 12.53
CA ALA A 199 -2.31 -10.02 12.21
C ALA A 199 -1.85 -10.22 10.76
N LEU A 200 -2.43 -9.46 9.83
CA LEU A 200 -2.06 -9.51 8.41
C LEU A 200 -0.64 -8.98 8.18
N ALA A 201 -0.23 -7.92 8.88
CA ALA A 201 1.14 -7.38 8.82
C ALA A 201 2.16 -8.45 9.23
N ILE A 202 1.91 -9.17 10.32
CA ILE A 202 2.77 -10.28 10.77
C ILE A 202 2.77 -11.43 9.75
N ALA A 203 1.59 -11.77 9.19
CA ALA A 203 1.46 -12.87 8.23
C ALA A 203 2.11 -12.58 6.86
N ILE A 204 2.25 -11.31 6.48
CA ILE A 204 2.92 -10.91 5.23
C ILE A 204 4.43 -11.11 5.31
N GLY A 205 5.02 -10.73 6.44
CA GLY A 205 6.45 -10.76 6.65
C GLY A 205 6.82 -9.65 7.63
N ALA A 206 7.30 -10.03 8.80
CA ALA A 206 7.97 -9.09 9.69
C ALA A 206 9.39 -8.90 9.17
N GLU A 207 9.77 -7.66 8.88
CA GLU A 207 11.19 -7.34 8.71
C GLU A 207 11.88 -7.55 10.06
N THR A 208 12.98 -8.30 10.06
CA THR A 208 13.83 -8.54 11.23
C THR A 208 15.17 -7.88 11.07
#